data_AF-A0A5C1I8J7-F1
#
_entry.id   AF-A0A5C1I8J7-F1
#
_cell.length_a   1.000
_cell.length_b   1.000
_cell.length_c   1.000
_cell.angle_alpha   90.00
_cell.angle_beta   90.00
_cell.angle_gamma   90.00
#
_symmetry.space_group_name_H-M   'P 1'
#
loop_
_entity.id
_entity.type
_entity.pdbx_description
1 polymer ?
#
loop_
_entity_poly.entity_id
_entity_poly.type
_entity_poly.pdbx_seq_one_letter_code
_entity_poly.pdbx_strand_id
1 'polypeptide(L)'
;MTTHHIKYLFSAFLIIVFISFRLPVSAQLSAAVKYKLNLQHDTSAHNIIDESYPISLAAGPILNKPVTDKTDVGFETELESQLDTHAGRKKLLTYLKDLSVTNTNEANYNQAKVKTYYKLANVFAKLHLYPLAMKCFFKAMAVKNDGSSLLPAASDSSGTDTTGRQLRLNSGLLAINTQDDSVFVNNPVQLKDKKEKKSKSITYNRIVSTFDDGKKAAAYALLFHVKQPKPGKPTVFVRANTGHTFITLIKYNTDSTSVSVSFGFYPKKDNIFSATPWEPETSGTFKNDEAHQWDEVMGKFITERRFKRILKLTRNYDGLEYHLSKNNCTDFALQAASYAGFGVTNSKGSWPLGHGNNPGTTGQSIIAGAVYDNDQADLFIDFDENLK
;
A
#
# COMPACT_ATOMS: atom_id res chain seq x y z
N MET A 1 -3.51 -25.33 -48.33
CA MET A 1 -4.83 -24.85 -47.86
C MET A 1 -5.46 -25.96 -47.03
N THR A 2 -6.09 -25.63 -45.89
CA THR A 2 -6.94 -26.45 -45.00
C THR A 2 -6.45 -26.70 -43.56
N THR A 3 -6.03 -25.65 -42.85
CA THR A 3 -6.03 -25.61 -41.37
C THR A 3 -6.98 -24.54 -40.79
N HIS A 4 -7.49 -23.63 -41.65
CA HIS A 4 -8.42 -22.57 -41.22
C HIS A 4 -9.88 -23.04 -41.06
N HIS A 5 -10.32 -24.09 -41.73
CA HIS A 5 -11.73 -24.50 -41.68
C HIS A 5 -12.15 -25.29 -40.43
N ILE A 6 -11.19 -25.85 -39.68
CA ILE A 6 -11.49 -26.64 -38.46
C ILE A 6 -11.88 -25.73 -37.29
N LYS A 7 -11.31 -24.51 -37.21
CA LYS A 7 -11.63 -23.55 -36.14
C LYS A 7 -13.07 -23.02 -36.21
N TYR A 8 -13.61 -22.81 -37.41
CA TYR A 8 -14.95 -22.25 -37.58
C TYR A 8 -16.06 -23.29 -37.37
N LEU A 9 -15.81 -24.56 -37.74
CA LEU A 9 -16.79 -25.64 -37.53
C LEU A 9 -16.99 -25.96 -36.03
N PHE A 10 -15.93 -25.86 -35.22
CA PHE A 10 -16.04 -26.09 -33.77
C PHE A 10 -16.74 -24.94 -33.04
N SER A 11 -16.59 -23.70 -33.51
CA SER A 11 -17.27 -22.53 -32.93
C SER A 11 -18.78 -22.52 -33.23
N ALA A 12 -19.20 -23.07 -34.37
CA ALA A 12 -20.62 -23.19 -34.72
C ALA A 12 -21.35 -24.24 -33.87
N PHE A 13 -20.66 -25.35 -33.53
CA PHE A 13 -21.26 -26.43 -32.74
C PHE A 13 -21.57 -26.02 -31.29
N LEU A 14 -20.76 -25.12 -30.71
CA LEU A 14 -20.94 -24.61 -29.34
C LEU A 14 -22.09 -23.60 -29.20
N ILE A 15 -22.41 -22.85 -30.26
CA ILE A 15 -23.57 -21.93 -30.26
C ILE A 15 -24.89 -22.73 -30.22
N ILE A 16 -24.93 -23.90 -30.86
CA ILE A 16 -26.13 -24.75 -30.88
C ILE A 16 -26.38 -25.38 -29.50
N VAL A 17 -25.33 -25.79 -28.78
CA VAL A 17 -25.45 -26.37 -27.42
C VAL A 17 -25.91 -25.31 -26.40
N PHE A 18 -25.55 -24.04 -26.58
CA PHE A 18 -25.99 -22.96 -25.68
C PHE A 18 -27.44 -22.50 -25.87
N ILE A 19 -28.04 -22.74 -27.04
CA ILE A 19 -29.45 -22.41 -27.29
C ILE A 19 -30.39 -23.41 -26.59
N SER A 20 -29.91 -24.61 -26.23
CA SER A 20 -30.71 -25.68 -25.62
C SER A 20 -30.84 -25.59 -24.09
N PHE A 21 -30.10 -24.70 -23.41
CA PHE A 21 -30.22 -24.50 -21.96
C PHE A 21 -30.86 -23.14 -21.63
N ARG A 22 -32.19 -23.06 -21.80
CA ARG A 22 -33.01 -21.98 -21.24
C ARG A 22 -33.56 -22.43 -19.89
N LEU A 23 -32.98 -21.94 -18.79
CA LEU A 23 -33.65 -21.89 -17.48
C LEU A 23 -34.21 -20.48 -17.25
N PRO A 24 -35.36 -20.34 -16.59
CA PRO A 24 -36.07 -19.07 -16.48
C PRO A 24 -35.34 -18.12 -15.53
N VAL A 25 -34.88 -17.00 -16.08
CA VAL A 25 -34.39 -15.85 -15.31
C VAL A 25 -35.61 -15.03 -14.88
N SER A 26 -35.96 -15.11 -13.61
CA SER A 26 -36.86 -14.14 -12.98
C SER A 26 -36.10 -12.83 -12.79
N ALA A 27 -36.35 -11.88 -13.68
CA ALA A 27 -35.89 -10.51 -13.56
C ALA A 27 -36.68 -9.78 -12.46
N GLN A 28 -35.99 -9.18 -11.48
CA GLN A 28 -36.52 -8.05 -10.72
C GLN A 28 -35.78 -6.79 -11.15
N LEU A 29 -36.49 -6.01 -11.97
CA LEU A 29 -36.23 -4.61 -12.29
C LEU A 29 -36.87 -3.73 -11.22
N SER A 30 -36.10 -2.83 -10.61
CA SER A 30 -36.51 -1.58 -9.94
C SER A 30 -35.22 -0.94 -9.39
N ALA A 31 -34.89 0.34 -9.52
CA ALA A 31 -35.53 1.49 -10.14
C ALA A 31 -34.39 2.44 -10.57
N ALA A 32 -34.54 3.05 -11.75
CA ALA A 32 -33.67 4.12 -12.21
C ALA A 32 -34.15 5.44 -11.58
N VAL A 33 -33.33 6.06 -10.74
CA VAL A 33 -33.49 7.47 -10.36
C VAL A 33 -32.37 8.26 -11.01
N LYS A 34 -32.73 9.08 -12.01
CA LYS A 34 -31.87 10.10 -12.60
C LYS A 34 -31.75 11.24 -11.59
N TYR A 35 -30.56 11.42 -11.01
CA TYR A 35 -30.16 12.70 -10.44
C TYR A 35 -29.22 13.41 -11.40
N LYS A 36 -29.69 14.54 -11.92
CA LYS A 36 -28.91 15.54 -12.65
C LYS A 36 -28.28 16.42 -11.56
N LEU A 37 -26.96 16.37 -11.40
CA LEU A 37 -26.24 17.32 -10.52
C LEU A 37 -25.39 18.22 -11.40
N ASN A 38 -25.77 19.50 -11.47
CA ASN A 38 -24.92 20.57 -11.98
C ASN A 38 -23.72 20.71 -11.03
N LEU A 39 -22.51 20.44 -11.53
CA LEU A 39 -21.28 20.88 -10.87
C LEU A 39 -21.11 22.38 -11.17
N GLN A 40 -21.36 23.19 -10.16
CA GLN A 40 -20.83 24.55 -10.10
C GLN A 40 -19.57 24.51 -9.23
N HIS A 41 -18.48 25.03 -9.79
CA HIS A 41 -17.24 25.31 -9.09
C HIS A 41 -17.52 26.18 -7.87
N ASP A 42 -16.96 25.84 -6.71
CA ASP A 42 -16.56 26.89 -5.78
C ASP A 42 -15.28 26.54 -5.03
N THR A 43 -14.27 27.33 -5.39
CA THR A 43 -13.00 27.53 -4.72
C THR A 43 -13.18 28.62 -3.68
N SER A 44 -13.12 28.28 -2.38
CA SER A 44 -12.62 29.20 -1.36
C SER A 44 -12.51 28.53 0.00
N ALA A 45 -11.29 28.53 0.53
CA ALA A 45 -11.00 28.39 1.95
C ALA A 45 -11.82 29.40 2.76
N HIS A 46 -12.14 29.09 4.03
CA HIS A 46 -12.07 30.04 5.14
C HIS A 46 -11.81 29.27 6.44
N ASN A 47 -10.69 29.62 7.08
CA ASN A 47 -10.40 29.31 8.47
C ASN A 47 -11.45 29.99 9.34
N ILE A 48 -12.06 29.25 10.25
CA ILE A 48 -12.67 29.81 11.45
C ILE A 48 -11.95 29.15 12.62
N ILE A 49 -11.03 29.92 13.19
CA ILE A 49 -10.51 29.75 14.54
C ILE A 49 -11.69 30.07 15.45
N ASP A 50 -12.11 29.12 16.27
CA ASP A 50 -12.97 29.40 17.42
C ASP A 50 -12.14 29.13 18.69
N GLU A 51 -11.52 30.21 19.17
CA GLU A 51 -10.99 30.30 20.52
C GLU A 51 -12.14 30.57 21.48
N SER A 52 -12.60 29.55 22.18
CA SER A 52 -13.03 29.62 23.59
C SER A 52 -13.66 28.29 23.98
N TYR A 53 -13.16 27.66 25.04
CA TYR A 53 -13.96 27.15 26.17
C TYR A 53 -13.02 26.53 27.23
N PRO A 54 -13.37 26.61 28.52
CA PRO A 54 -12.41 26.57 29.62
C PRO A 54 -12.14 25.15 30.12
N ILE A 55 -10.95 25.06 30.72
CA ILE A 55 -10.42 23.97 31.55
C ILE A 55 -11.43 23.60 32.65
N SER A 56 -11.95 22.36 32.63
CA SER A 56 -12.19 21.57 33.85
C SER A 56 -12.56 20.12 33.51
N LEU A 57 -12.14 19.20 34.39
CA LEU A 57 -12.52 17.78 34.52
C LEU A 57 -11.92 16.81 33.47
N ALA A 58 -11.26 15.72 33.83
CA ALA A 58 -11.00 15.10 35.13
C ALA A 58 -9.74 14.22 35.02
N ALA A 59 -8.96 14.18 36.09
CA ALA A 59 -7.87 13.23 36.27
C ALA A 59 -8.43 11.79 36.24
N GLY A 60 -8.16 11.07 35.15
CA GLY A 60 -8.29 9.62 35.04
C GLY A 60 -6.89 8.99 35.06
N PRO A 61 -6.73 7.74 35.53
CA PRO A 61 -5.45 7.22 35.98
C PRO A 61 -4.44 7.18 34.83
N ILE A 62 -3.31 7.86 35.06
CA ILE A 62 -2.08 7.73 34.29
C ILE A 62 -1.73 6.23 34.29
N LEU A 63 -1.70 5.61 33.11
CA LEU A 63 -1.28 4.23 32.95
C LEU A 63 0.25 4.16 33.10
N ASN A 64 0.73 4.33 34.34
CA ASN A 64 2.09 3.98 34.74
C ASN A 64 2.17 2.47 34.95
N LYS A 65 2.03 1.70 33.86
CA LYS A 65 2.43 0.29 33.87
C LYS A 65 3.32 0.05 32.66
N PRO A 66 4.57 -0.41 32.85
CA PRO A 66 5.43 -0.76 31.73
C PRO A 66 4.70 -1.81 30.88
N VAL A 67 4.57 -1.54 29.58
CA VAL A 67 4.00 -2.48 28.60
C VAL A 67 5.05 -3.57 28.37
N THR A 68 5.17 -4.45 29.35
CA THR A 68 5.84 -5.74 29.24
C THR A 68 4.79 -6.76 29.65
N ASP A 69 4.63 -7.79 28.82
CA ASP A 69 3.77 -8.97 29.03
C ASP A 69 2.31 -8.93 28.53
N LYS A 70 2.11 -8.48 27.28
CA LYS A 70 0.97 -8.92 26.47
C LYS A 70 1.47 -9.51 25.16
N THR A 71 0.87 -10.62 24.71
CA THR A 71 1.16 -11.23 23.41
C THR A 71 1.00 -10.20 22.30
N ASP A 72 1.86 -10.26 21.27
CA ASP A 72 1.96 -9.21 20.24
C ASP A 72 0.62 -8.97 19.52
N VAL A 73 -0.18 -10.03 19.32
CA VAL A 73 -1.53 -9.99 18.74
C VAL A 73 -2.55 -9.21 19.59
N GLY A 74 -2.51 -9.35 20.92
CA GLY A 74 -3.49 -8.73 21.81
C GLY A 74 -3.35 -7.21 21.93
N PHE A 75 -2.15 -6.67 21.67
CA PHE A 75 -1.92 -5.23 21.63
C PHE A 75 -2.48 -4.60 20.35
N GLU A 76 -2.26 -5.22 19.20
CA GLU A 76 -2.72 -4.69 17.91
C GLU A 76 -4.26 -4.69 17.82
N THR A 77 -4.92 -5.77 18.23
CA THR A 77 -6.39 -5.85 18.21
C THR A 77 -7.06 -4.82 19.15
N GLU A 78 -6.46 -4.57 20.31
CA GLU A 78 -6.95 -3.54 21.24
C GLU A 78 -6.71 -2.12 20.69
N LEU A 79 -5.61 -1.91 19.97
CA LEU A 79 -5.34 -0.63 19.33
C LEU A 79 -6.36 -0.37 18.21
N GLU A 80 -6.56 -1.37 17.35
CA GLU A 80 -7.54 -1.36 16.27
C GLU A 80 -8.95 -1.03 16.76
N SER A 81 -9.39 -1.62 17.88
CA SER A 81 -10.74 -1.36 18.43
C SER A 81 -10.94 0.10 18.89
N GLN A 82 -9.87 0.78 19.31
CA GLN A 82 -9.93 2.17 19.76
C GLN A 82 -9.95 3.17 18.58
N LEU A 83 -9.51 2.75 17.40
CA LEU A 83 -9.32 3.60 16.22
C LEU A 83 -10.60 3.98 15.48
N ASP A 84 -11.69 3.23 15.73
CA ASP A 84 -13.02 3.57 15.22
C ASP A 84 -13.54 4.88 15.84
N THR A 85 -13.04 5.26 17.03
CA THR A 85 -13.48 6.45 17.75
C THR A 85 -12.50 7.62 17.57
N HIS A 86 -13.02 8.83 17.40
CA HIS A 86 -12.21 10.05 17.40
C HIS A 86 -11.36 10.19 18.68
N ALA A 87 -11.92 9.82 19.84
CA ALA A 87 -11.23 9.86 21.13
C ALA A 87 -10.05 8.88 21.19
N GLY A 88 -10.22 7.65 20.71
CA GLY A 88 -9.14 6.66 20.66
C GLY A 88 -8.04 7.03 19.65
N ARG A 89 -8.40 7.60 18.49
CA ARG A 89 -7.42 8.16 17.53
C ARG A 89 -6.60 9.29 18.16
N LYS A 90 -7.25 10.24 18.85
CA LYS A 90 -6.54 11.31 19.57
C LYS A 90 -5.60 10.74 20.64
N LYS A 91 -6.07 9.77 21.43
CA LYS A 91 -5.27 9.11 22.47
C LYS A 91 -4.03 8.41 21.90
N LEU A 92 -4.16 7.74 20.76
CA LEU A 92 -3.03 7.07 20.11
C LEU A 92 -1.98 8.06 19.61
N LEU A 93 -2.40 9.17 19.00
CA LEU A 93 -1.47 10.19 18.56
C LEU A 93 -0.79 10.91 19.72
N THR A 94 -1.51 11.18 20.82
CA THR A 94 -0.90 11.69 22.04
C THR A 94 0.18 10.72 22.54
N TYR A 95 -0.11 9.42 22.58
CA TYR A 95 0.87 8.40 22.95
C TYR A 95 2.10 8.41 22.02
N LEU A 96 1.92 8.55 20.71
CA LEU A 96 3.02 8.68 19.75
C LEU A 96 3.89 9.93 19.97
N LYS A 97 3.26 11.05 20.31
CA LYS A 97 3.95 12.31 20.62
C LYS A 97 4.69 12.22 21.95
N ASP A 98 4.09 11.63 22.98
CA ASP A 98 4.75 11.43 24.27
C ASP A 98 5.98 10.52 24.12
N LEU A 99 5.87 9.49 23.27
CA LEU A 99 7.00 8.66 22.87
C LEU A 99 8.07 9.45 22.11
N SER A 100 7.72 10.45 21.32
CA SER A 100 8.70 11.25 20.57
C SER A 100 9.36 12.35 21.42
N VAL A 101 8.67 12.88 22.44
CA VAL A 101 9.12 13.99 23.30
C VAL A 101 10.04 13.54 24.44
N THR A 102 9.91 12.31 24.94
CA THR A 102 10.78 11.77 26.02
C THR A 102 12.27 11.64 25.65
N ASN A 103 12.67 12.12 24.47
CA ASN A 103 13.93 11.81 23.80
C ASN A 103 14.93 12.98 23.68
N THR A 104 14.75 14.10 24.37
CA THR A 104 15.81 15.13 24.36
C THR A 104 17.03 14.76 25.20
N ASN A 105 16.96 13.75 26.09
CA ASN A 105 18.01 13.51 27.11
C ASN A 105 18.53 12.07 27.29
N GLU A 106 18.08 11.05 26.54
CA GLU A 106 18.55 9.68 26.78
C GLU A 106 19.27 9.08 25.57
N ALA A 107 20.60 8.99 25.68
CA ALA A 107 21.54 8.37 24.76
C ALA A 107 21.48 6.83 24.75
N ASN A 108 20.39 6.21 25.23
CA ASN A 108 20.28 4.77 25.39
C ASN A 108 19.22 4.17 24.46
N TYR A 109 19.67 3.24 23.63
CA TYR A 109 18.81 2.35 22.84
C TYR A 109 17.75 1.69 23.74
N ASN A 110 16.48 2.09 23.59
CA ASN A 110 15.38 1.49 24.31
C ASN A 110 14.67 0.47 23.39
N GLN A 111 15.02 -0.81 23.54
CA GLN A 111 14.48 -1.91 22.75
C GLN A 111 12.94 -1.99 22.81
N ALA A 112 12.35 -1.68 23.98
CA ALA A 112 10.90 -1.66 24.13
C ALA A 112 10.26 -0.55 23.27
N LYS A 113 10.89 0.62 23.21
CA LYS A 113 10.47 1.74 22.36
C LYS A 113 10.56 1.42 20.86
N VAL A 114 11.65 0.79 20.43
CA VAL A 114 11.81 0.31 19.04
C VAL A 114 10.69 -0.68 18.69
N LYS A 115 10.43 -1.66 19.57
CA LYS A 115 9.35 -2.64 19.38
C LYS A 115 7.99 -1.94 19.29
N THR A 116 7.73 -0.93 20.12
CA THR A 116 6.49 -0.15 20.07
C THR A 116 6.33 0.61 18.75
N TYR A 117 7.37 1.32 18.27
CA TYR A 117 7.29 1.99 16.98
C TYR A 117 7.04 1.02 15.81
N TYR A 118 7.67 -0.15 15.83
CA TYR A 118 7.45 -1.16 14.81
C TYR A 118 6.01 -1.69 14.83
N LYS A 119 5.46 -1.98 16.02
CA LYS A 119 4.05 -2.38 16.17
C LYS A 119 3.08 -1.32 15.66
N LEU A 120 3.37 -0.06 15.95
CA LEU A 120 2.56 1.05 15.45
C LEU A 120 2.66 1.17 13.92
N ALA A 121 3.83 0.89 13.34
CA ALA A 121 3.97 0.82 11.89
C ALA A 121 3.06 -0.26 11.27
N ASN A 122 3.02 -1.47 11.86
CA ASN A 122 2.13 -2.56 11.43
C ASN A 122 0.66 -2.11 11.49
N VAL A 123 0.22 -1.58 12.63
CA VAL A 123 -1.18 -1.14 12.80
C VAL A 123 -1.52 -0.05 11.78
N PHE A 124 -0.69 0.97 11.60
CA PHE A 124 -0.97 2.01 10.60
C PHE A 124 -0.97 1.49 9.17
N ALA A 125 -0.14 0.50 8.84
CA ALA A 125 -0.18 -0.13 7.53
C ALA A 125 -1.51 -0.87 7.29
N LYS A 126 -2.00 -1.62 8.29
CA LYS A 126 -3.30 -2.35 8.23
C LYS A 126 -4.49 -1.40 8.04
N LEU A 127 -4.32 -0.16 8.48
CA LEU A 127 -5.31 0.93 8.34
C LEU A 127 -5.14 1.78 7.10
N HIS A 128 -4.21 1.40 6.20
CA HIS A 128 -3.86 2.14 4.98
C HIS A 128 -3.30 3.55 5.24
N LEU A 129 -2.80 3.81 6.46
CA LEU A 129 -2.16 5.06 6.86
C LEU A 129 -0.65 5.00 6.60
N TYR A 130 -0.30 4.68 5.35
CA TYR A 130 1.07 4.34 4.97
C TYR A 130 2.11 5.42 5.27
N PRO A 131 1.83 6.74 5.10
CA PRO A 131 2.78 7.77 5.51
C PRO A 131 3.14 7.72 7.00
N LEU A 132 2.16 7.44 7.87
CA LEU A 132 2.37 7.35 9.31
C LEU A 132 3.05 6.01 9.69
N ALA A 133 2.70 4.92 9.01
CA ALA A 133 3.36 3.63 9.16
C ALA A 133 4.87 3.74 8.90
N MET A 134 5.25 4.35 7.78
CA MET A 134 6.65 4.51 7.40
C MET A 134 7.38 5.54 8.29
N LYS A 135 6.72 6.57 8.83
CA LYS A 135 7.30 7.44 9.88
C LYS A 135 7.62 6.64 11.15
N CYS A 136 6.71 5.78 11.60
CA CYS A 136 6.94 4.92 12.76
C CYS A 136 8.09 3.93 12.51
N PHE A 137 8.11 3.29 11.34
CA PHE A 137 9.21 2.43 10.91
C PHE A 137 10.54 3.18 10.92
N PHE A 138 10.59 4.40 10.37
CA PHE A 138 11.79 5.23 10.40
C PHE A 138 12.29 5.48 11.83
N LYS A 139 11.39 5.78 12.78
CA LYS A 139 11.75 5.98 14.19
C LYS A 139 12.23 4.69 14.86
N ALA A 140 11.66 3.54 14.53
CA ALA A 140 12.16 2.25 15.00
C ALA A 140 13.62 2.01 14.53
N MET A 141 13.95 2.41 13.30
CA MET A 141 15.29 2.18 12.72
C MET A 141 16.33 3.23 13.11
N ALA A 142 15.93 4.51 13.28
CA ALA A 142 16.85 5.58 13.67
C ALA A 142 17.52 5.30 15.03
N VAL A 143 16.77 4.72 15.98
CA VAL A 143 17.27 4.37 17.33
C VAL A 143 18.37 3.29 17.29
N LYS A 144 18.43 2.46 16.23
CA LYS A 144 19.47 1.44 16.04
C LYS A 144 20.82 2.04 15.61
N ASN A 145 20.84 3.26 15.07
CA ASN A 145 21.98 3.85 14.34
C ASN A 145 22.63 5.08 15.01
N ASP A 146 22.30 5.40 16.28
CA ASP A 146 22.80 6.58 17.02
C ASP A 146 24.32 6.60 17.33
N GLY A 147 25.12 5.78 16.63
CA GLY A 147 26.59 5.85 16.62
C GLY A 147 27.22 6.69 15.51
N SER A 148 26.45 7.25 14.56
CA SER A 148 27.02 8.07 13.46
C SER A 148 26.30 9.40 13.25
N SER A 149 27.07 10.49 13.31
CA SER A 149 26.62 11.88 13.31
C SER A 149 25.80 12.30 12.08
N LEU A 150 24.68 12.97 12.33
CA LEU A 150 23.77 13.57 11.34
C LEU A 150 24.30 14.94 10.86
N LEU A 151 24.53 15.08 9.55
CA LEU A 151 24.80 16.36 8.87
C LEU A 151 23.86 16.52 7.65
N PRO A 152 23.49 17.76 7.27
CA PRO A 152 22.40 18.04 6.32
C PRO A 152 22.70 17.60 4.88
N ALA A 153 21.62 17.35 4.14
CA ALA A 153 21.62 16.85 2.76
C ALA A 153 22.32 17.82 1.79
N ALA A 154 23.40 17.36 1.15
CA ALA A 154 24.03 18.04 0.03
C ALA A 154 23.41 17.60 -1.31
N SER A 155 23.43 18.52 -2.28
CA SER A 155 22.97 18.32 -3.66
C SER A 155 23.86 17.33 -4.43
N ASP A 156 23.22 16.37 -5.09
CA ASP A 156 23.93 15.29 -5.80
C ASP A 156 24.42 15.70 -7.19
N SER A 157 25.74 15.63 -7.37
CA SER A 157 26.42 15.62 -8.66
C SER A 157 26.74 14.19 -9.12
N SER A 158 26.88 14.03 -10.43
CA SER A 158 27.03 12.78 -11.20
C SER A 158 28.09 11.79 -10.70
N GLY A 159 27.76 10.50 -10.85
CA GLY A 159 28.75 9.45 -11.06
C GLY A 159 28.47 8.17 -10.26
N THR A 160 28.08 7.11 -10.97
CA THR A 160 28.09 5.68 -10.56
C THR A 160 27.19 5.23 -9.38
N ASP A 161 26.26 4.33 -9.71
CA ASP A 161 25.34 3.63 -8.79
C ASP A 161 26.06 2.41 -8.17
N THR A 162 27.19 2.65 -7.52
CA THR A 162 28.00 1.59 -6.89
C THR A 162 28.07 1.84 -5.40
N THR A 163 27.52 0.90 -4.64
CA THR A 163 27.63 0.74 -3.18
C THR A 163 27.02 1.82 -2.28
N GLY A 164 25.89 1.47 -1.64
CA GLY A 164 25.66 1.77 -0.22
C GLY A 164 25.56 3.23 0.20
N ARG A 165 25.12 4.15 -0.67
CA ARG A 165 24.88 5.54 -0.24
C ARG A 165 23.63 5.60 0.64
N GLN A 166 23.85 5.43 1.93
CA GLN A 166 22.86 5.43 3.00
C GLN A 166 21.93 6.64 2.84
N LEU A 167 20.62 6.38 2.76
CA LEU A 167 19.60 7.42 2.68
C LEU A 167 19.71 8.31 3.92
N ARG A 168 20.28 9.52 3.78
CA ARG A 168 20.39 10.46 4.90
C ARG A 168 19.07 11.20 5.08
N LEU A 169 18.17 10.58 5.85
CA LEU A 169 16.90 11.15 6.24
C LEU A 169 17.08 12.05 7.47
N ASN A 170 16.62 13.30 7.38
CA ASN A 170 16.63 14.19 8.54
C ASN A 170 15.50 13.79 9.50
N SER A 171 15.87 13.30 10.69
CA SER A 171 14.93 12.80 11.71
C SER A 171 13.91 13.84 12.19
N GLY A 172 14.23 15.14 12.08
CA GLY A 172 13.30 16.23 12.39
C GLY A 172 12.19 16.40 11.35
N LEU A 173 12.48 16.14 10.06
CA LEU A 173 11.50 16.30 8.97
C LEU A 173 10.50 15.14 8.88
N LEU A 174 10.82 14.00 9.49
CA LEU A 174 9.93 12.82 9.60
C LEU A 174 9.35 12.67 11.01
N ALA A 175 9.38 13.72 11.82
CA ALA A 175 8.72 13.71 13.12
C ALA A 175 7.19 13.57 12.95
N ILE A 176 6.57 12.88 13.92
CA ILE A 176 5.11 12.81 14.04
C ILE A 176 4.68 14.12 14.70
N ASN A 177 3.80 14.88 14.05
CA ASN A 177 3.46 16.25 14.45
C ASN A 177 1.95 16.53 14.33
N THR A 178 1.56 17.77 14.57
CA THR A 178 0.16 18.21 14.57
C THR A 178 -0.50 18.15 13.21
N GLN A 179 0.24 18.16 12.10
CA GLN A 179 -0.31 17.96 10.77
C GLN A 179 -0.73 16.50 10.55
N ASP A 180 -0.12 15.53 11.24
CA ASP A 180 -0.59 14.15 11.26
C ASP A 180 -1.94 14.03 12.01
N ASP A 181 -2.23 14.95 12.95
CA ASP A 181 -3.50 14.97 13.68
C ASP A 181 -4.69 15.22 12.74
N SER A 182 -4.57 16.18 11.83
CA SER A 182 -5.68 16.54 10.96
C SER A 182 -6.01 15.45 9.94
N VAL A 183 -5.01 14.67 9.52
CA VAL A 183 -5.21 13.55 8.58
C VAL A 183 -5.79 12.33 9.29
N PHE A 184 -5.33 12.03 10.50
CA PHE A 184 -5.70 10.80 11.21
C PHE A 184 -6.92 10.95 12.13
N VAL A 185 -7.04 12.05 12.86
CA VAL A 185 -8.12 12.23 13.85
C VAL A 185 -9.44 12.54 13.15
N ASN A 186 -9.40 13.39 12.12
CA ASN A 186 -10.58 13.90 11.44
C ASN A 186 -11.12 12.96 10.35
N ASN A 187 -10.29 12.05 9.83
CA ASN A 187 -10.76 11.05 8.87
C ASN A 187 -11.05 9.73 9.59
N PRO A 188 -12.30 9.23 9.59
CA PRO A 188 -12.61 7.94 10.18
C PRO A 188 -11.86 6.83 9.44
N VAL A 189 -11.00 6.14 10.18
CA VAL A 189 -10.32 4.93 9.73
C VAL A 189 -11.38 3.82 9.68
N GLN A 190 -11.57 3.20 8.52
CA GLN A 190 -12.60 2.16 8.34
C GLN A 190 -12.02 0.80 8.73
N LEU A 191 -12.22 0.37 9.99
CA LEU A 191 -11.61 -0.87 10.50
C LEU A 191 -12.39 -2.15 10.19
N LYS A 192 -13.71 -2.10 10.03
CA LYS A 192 -14.53 -3.33 9.87
C LYS A 192 -15.70 -3.18 8.89
N ASP A 193 -15.96 -4.29 8.19
CA ASP A 193 -17.26 -4.65 7.58
C ASP A 193 -17.81 -3.79 6.44
N LYS A 194 -16.97 -3.46 5.46
CA LYS A 194 -17.50 -3.26 4.10
C LYS A 194 -16.84 -4.24 3.16
N LYS A 195 -17.67 -4.92 2.36
CA LYS A 195 -17.21 -5.66 1.17
C LYS A 195 -16.14 -4.84 0.47
N GLU A 196 -15.00 -5.47 0.18
CA GLU A 196 -13.87 -4.85 -0.49
C GLU A 196 -14.36 -3.92 -1.61
N LYS A 197 -14.03 -2.63 -1.49
CA LYS A 197 -14.44 -1.65 -2.49
C LYS A 197 -13.62 -1.95 -3.74
N LYS A 198 -14.30 -2.23 -4.85
CA LYS A 198 -13.63 -2.43 -6.14
C LYS A 198 -12.77 -1.22 -6.48
N SER A 199 -11.51 -1.46 -6.81
CA SER A 199 -10.57 -0.44 -7.26
C SER A 199 -11.12 0.30 -8.49
N LYS A 200 -11.06 1.62 -8.43
CA LYS A 200 -11.52 2.51 -9.51
C LYS A 200 -10.36 2.77 -10.46
N SER A 201 -10.65 2.96 -11.75
CA SER A 201 -9.60 3.33 -12.71
C SER A 201 -8.90 4.62 -12.29
N ILE A 202 -7.59 4.68 -12.48
CA ILE A 202 -6.76 5.89 -12.32
C ILE A 202 -5.84 5.99 -13.53
N THR A 203 -5.57 7.22 -13.98
CA THR A 203 -4.65 7.45 -15.11
C THR A 203 -3.24 7.71 -14.61
N TYR A 204 -2.24 7.45 -15.46
CA TYR A 204 -0.85 7.86 -15.18
C TYR A 204 -0.75 9.34 -14.81
N ASN A 205 -1.41 10.23 -15.56
CA ASN A 205 -1.40 11.66 -15.28
C ASN A 205 -1.94 11.98 -13.88
N ARG A 206 -3.00 11.28 -13.43
CA ARG A 206 -3.53 11.45 -12.08
C ARG A 206 -2.51 10.98 -11.02
N ILE A 207 -1.87 9.83 -11.24
CA ILE A 207 -0.82 9.31 -10.34
C ILE A 207 0.33 10.31 -10.19
N VAL A 208 0.86 10.84 -11.29
CA VAL A 208 1.98 11.80 -11.25
C VAL A 208 1.54 13.12 -10.62
N SER A 209 0.35 13.63 -10.99
CA SER A 209 -0.16 14.90 -10.46
C SER A 209 -0.33 14.89 -8.94
N THR A 210 -0.51 13.72 -8.31
CA THR A 210 -0.53 13.59 -6.83
C THR A 210 0.76 14.10 -6.20
N PHE A 211 1.89 14.00 -6.90
CA PHE A 211 3.21 14.39 -6.38
C PHE A 211 3.64 15.81 -6.81
N ASP A 212 2.87 16.45 -7.69
CA ASP A 212 3.04 17.83 -8.16
C ASP A 212 2.29 18.83 -7.26
N ASP A 213 2.40 18.65 -5.95
CA ASP A 213 1.73 19.47 -4.92
C ASP A 213 2.37 20.84 -4.68
N GLY A 214 3.37 21.22 -5.47
CA GLY A 214 4.13 22.48 -5.33
C GLY A 214 5.07 22.54 -4.13
N LYS A 215 5.21 21.45 -3.36
CA LYS A 215 6.01 21.42 -2.13
C LYS A 215 7.35 20.72 -2.33
N LYS A 216 8.36 21.20 -1.59
CA LYS A 216 9.70 20.60 -1.58
C LYS A 216 9.65 19.26 -0.83
N ALA A 217 10.18 18.21 -1.45
CA ALA A 217 10.26 16.89 -0.82
C ALA A 217 11.37 16.83 0.24
N ALA A 218 11.07 16.16 1.35
CA ALA A 218 12.01 15.76 2.39
C ALA A 218 12.45 14.30 2.22
N ALA A 219 11.54 13.41 1.81
CA ALA A 219 11.80 11.98 1.67
C ALA A 219 10.79 11.31 0.73
N TYR A 220 11.13 10.10 0.28
CA TYR A 220 10.25 9.26 -0.54
C TYR A 220 10.24 7.84 0.00
N ALA A 221 9.11 7.14 -0.15
CA ALA A 221 9.01 5.72 0.19
C ALA A 221 8.19 4.97 -0.86
N LEU A 222 8.46 3.67 -0.98
CA LEU A 222 7.65 2.71 -1.72
C LEU A 222 7.21 1.60 -0.77
N LEU A 223 5.94 1.23 -0.82
CA LEU A 223 5.42 -0.02 -0.27
C LEU A 223 4.97 -0.94 -1.40
N PHE A 224 5.16 -2.23 -1.20
CA PHE A 224 4.79 -3.34 -2.07
C PHE A 224 3.77 -4.19 -1.32
N HIS A 225 2.58 -4.37 -1.89
CA HIS A 225 1.46 -5.05 -1.25
C HIS A 225 1.07 -6.31 -2.04
N VAL A 226 0.74 -7.37 -1.32
CA VAL A 226 0.25 -8.63 -1.89
C VAL A 226 -1.07 -8.99 -1.22
N LYS A 227 -2.08 -9.31 -2.03
CA LYS A 227 -3.29 -10.02 -1.62
C LYS A 227 -3.25 -11.40 -2.24
N GLN A 228 -3.06 -12.44 -1.43
CA GLN A 228 -3.13 -13.82 -1.89
C GLN A 228 -4.60 -14.22 -2.15
N PRO A 229 -4.85 -15.12 -3.11
CA PRO A 229 -6.17 -15.74 -3.31
C PRO A 229 -6.69 -16.43 -2.05
N LYS A 230 -5.77 -17.06 -1.33
CA LYS A 230 -5.96 -17.69 -0.03
C LYS A 230 -4.77 -17.28 0.85
N PRO A 231 -5.00 -16.47 1.89
CA PRO A 231 -3.94 -16.03 2.80
C PRO A 231 -3.14 -17.21 3.39
N GLY A 232 -1.83 -17.06 3.51
CA GLY A 232 -0.89 -18.07 4.00
C GLY A 232 -0.72 -19.29 3.10
N LYS A 233 -1.09 -19.22 1.81
CA LYS A 233 -0.95 -20.34 0.88
C LYS A 233 -0.43 -19.89 -0.49
N PRO A 234 0.44 -20.68 -1.15
CA PRO A 234 0.94 -20.39 -2.50
C PRO A 234 -0.10 -20.64 -3.61
N THR A 235 -1.39 -20.62 -3.28
CA THR A 235 -2.49 -20.88 -4.21
C THR A 235 -2.58 -19.75 -5.23
N VAL A 236 -2.49 -20.07 -6.53
CA VAL A 236 -2.52 -19.08 -7.62
C VAL A 236 -3.93 -18.53 -7.87
N PHE A 237 -4.97 -19.33 -7.64
CA PHE A 237 -6.35 -18.88 -7.74
C PHE A 237 -7.32 -19.72 -6.89
N VAL A 238 -8.40 -19.10 -6.44
CA VAL A 238 -9.56 -19.76 -5.82
C VAL A 238 -10.81 -19.30 -6.55
N ARG A 239 -11.41 -20.18 -7.35
CA ARG A 239 -12.49 -19.84 -8.28
C ARG A 239 -12.06 -18.71 -9.22
N ALA A 240 -12.69 -17.54 -9.15
CA ALA A 240 -12.35 -16.37 -9.94
C ALA A 240 -11.39 -15.39 -9.23
N ASN A 241 -10.98 -15.67 -7.98
CA ASN A 241 -10.03 -14.84 -7.25
C ASN A 241 -8.60 -15.29 -7.57
N THR A 242 -7.83 -14.43 -8.23
CA THR A 242 -6.41 -14.64 -8.55
C THR A 242 -5.46 -13.88 -7.64
N GLY A 243 -6.01 -13.19 -6.62
CA GLY A 243 -5.24 -12.27 -5.79
C GLY A 243 -4.86 -11.01 -6.56
N HIS A 244 -4.07 -10.16 -5.92
CA HIS A 244 -3.58 -8.92 -6.51
C HIS A 244 -2.23 -8.51 -5.93
N THR A 245 -1.42 -7.79 -6.70
CA THR A 245 -0.18 -7.17 -6.21
C THR A 245 -0.16 -5.73 -6.68
N PHE A 246 0.14 -4.81 -5.79
CA PHE A 246 0.14 -3.36 -6.07
C PHE A 246 1.21 -2.65 -5.26
N ILE A 247 1.41 -1.36 -5.55
CA ILE A 247 2.37 -0.53 -4.82
C ILE A 247 1.71 0.71 -4.23
N THR A 248 2.33 1.25 -3.20
CA THR A 248 2.05 2.60 -2.70
C THR A 248 3.30 3.45 -2.82
N LEU A 249 3.18 4.63 -3.43
CA LEU A 249 4.23 5.63 -3.48
C LEU A 249 3.91 6.77 -2.52
N ILE A 250 4.92 7.23 -1.78
CA ILE A 250 4.79 8.29 -0.78
C ILE A 250 5.85 9.36 -1.03
N LYS A 251 5.44 10.63 -0.97
CA LYS A 251 6.31 11.81 -0.88
C LYS A 251 6.03 12.52 0.44
N TYR A 252 7.06 12.69 1.25
CA TYR A 252 7.04 13.55 2.43
C TYR A 252 7.57 14.92 2.06
N ASN A 253 6.90 15.97 2.51
CA ASN A 253 7.28 17.35 2.23
C ASN A 253 8.05 17.95 3.42
N THR A 254 8.86 18.97 3.14
CA THR A 254 9.62 19.68 4.17
C THR A 254 8.73 20.48 5.12
N ASP A 255 7.48 20.76 4.74
CA ASP A 255 6.46 21.40 5.57
C ASP A 255 5.69 20.40 6.45
N SER A 256 6.22 19.18 6.60
CA SER A 256 5.63 18.08 7.37
C SER A 256 4.38 17.42 6.78
N THR A 257 3.83 17.93 5.67
CA THR A 257 2.74 17.25 4.97
C THR A 257 3.26 16.06 4.16
N SER A 258 2.37 15.18 3.73
CA SER A 258 2.71 14.08 2.84
C SER A 258 1.59 13.82 1.84
N VAL A 259 1.97 13.27 0.69
CA VAL A 259 1.04 12.79 -0.33
C VAL A 259 1.39 11.34 -0.67
N SER A 260 0.37 10.53 -0.90
CA SER A 260 0.54 9.12 -1.27
C SER A 260 -0.52 8.67 -2.27
N VAL A 261 -0.19 7.67 -3.08
CA VAL A 261 -1.15 6.99 -3.94
C VAL A 261 -0.82 5.50 -4.01
N SER A 262 -1.85 4.67 -3.85
CA SER A 262 -1.78 3.21 -3.99
C SER A 262 -2.39 2.80 -5.32
N PHE A 263 -1.68 2.02 -6.12
CA PHE A 263 -2.16 1.61 -7.43
C PHE A 263 -1.47 0.34 -7.94
N GLY A 264 -2.19 -0.39 -8.78
CA GLY A 264 -1.76 -1.63 -9.40
C GLY A 264 -2.09 -1.69 -10.88
N PHE A 265 -1.41 -2.59 -11.58
CA PHE A 265 -1.63 -2.84 -13.00
C PHE A 265 -2.70 -3.91 -13.19
N TYR A 266 -3.71 -3.62 -14.00
CA TYR A 266 -4.89 -4.47 -14.19
C TYR A 266 -5.13 -4.78 -15.66
N PRO A 267 -5.75 -5.93 -15.95
CA PRO A 267 -6.34 -6.16 -17.25
C PRO A 267 -7.56 -5.26 -17.43
N LYS A 268 -7.67 -4.62 -18.58
CA LYS A 268 -8.92 -4.04 -19.06
C LYS A 268 -9.83 -5.20 -19.46
N LYS A 269 -11.06 -5.25 -18.93
CA LYS A 269 -11.99 -6.33 -19.24
C LYS A 269 -12.71 -6.02 -20.56
N ASP A 270 -12.01 -6.24 -21.66
CA ASP A 270 -12.57 -6.03 -23.00
C ASP A 270 -13.61 -7.11 -23.35
N ASN A 271 -13.49 -8.32 -22.77
CA ASN A 271 -14.48 -9.40 -22.84
C ASN A 271 -14.48 -10.26 -21.55
N ILE A 272 -15.30 -11.33 -21.51
CA ILE A 272 -15.45 -12.21 -20.33
C ILE A 272 -14.24 -13.15 -20.10
N PHE A 273 -13.42 -13.39 -21.12
CA PHE A 273 -12.24 -14.27 -21.07
C PHE A 273 -10.91 -13.49 -21.00
N SER A 274 -10.94 -12.15 -21.07
CA SER A 274 -9.74 -11.32 -20.99
C SER A 274 -8.92 -11.62 -19.73
N ALA A 275 -7.62 -11.87 -19.91
CA ALA A 275 -6.68 -12.27 -18.87
C ALA A 275 -7.05 -13.59 -18.16
N THR A 276 -7.60 -14.54 -18.90
CA THR A 276 -7.76 -15.94 -18.46
C THR A 276 -6.70 -16.82 -19.11
N PRO A 277 -6.46 -18.06 -18.65
CA PRO A 277 -5.48 -18.91 -19.30
C PRO A 277 -5.80 -19.26 -20.77
N TRP A 278 -7.05 -19.05 -21.21
CA TRP A 278 -7.46 -19.25 -22.60
C TRP A 278 -7.22 -18.02 -23.48
N GLU A 279 -7.39 -16.82 -22.90
CA GLU A 279 -7.12 -15.53 -23.54
C GLU A 279 -6.27 -14.69 -22.56
N PRO A 280 -4.95 -14.96 -22.50
CA PRO A 280 -4.09 -14.43 -21.45
C PRO A 280 -3.76 -12.95 -21.63
N GLU A 281 -4.03 -12.39 -22.81
CA GLU A 281 -3.64 -11.05 -23.24
C GLU A 281 -4.86 -10.11 -23.30
N THR A 282 -4.68 -8.86 -22.90
CA THR A 282 -5.64 -7.77 -23.09
C THR A 282 -4.96 -6.42 -22.87
N SER A 283 -5.64 -5.30 -23.15
CA SER A 283 -5.08 -3.98 -22.83
C SER A 283 -4.89 -3.82 -21.32
N GLY A 284 -3.78 -3.24 -20.89
CA GLY A 284 -3.56 -2.92 -19.48
C GLY A 284 -4.12 -1.56 -19.08
N THR A 285 -4.39 -1.39 -17.78
CA THR A 285 -4.80 -0.12 -17.18
C THR A 285 -4.38 -0.05 -15.71
N PHE A 286 -4.37 1.14 -15.12
CA PHE A 286 -4.15 1.31 -13.68
C PHE A 286 -5.47 1.49 -12.93
N LYS A 287 -5.51 1.00 -11.69
CA LYS A 287 -6.59 1.29 -10.74
C LYS A 287 -6.02 1.77 -9.41
N ASN A 288 -6.79 2.62 -8.74
CA ASN A 288 -6.51 3.10 -7.40
C ASN A 288 -6.86 2.00 -6.38
N ASP A 289 -5.84 1.55 -5.66
CA ASP A 289 -5.86 0.47 -4.67
C ASP A 289 -5.81 0.99 -3.22
N GLU A 290 -6.09 2.28 -2.99
CA GLU A 290 -6.08 2.92 -1.65
C GLU A 290 -6.96 2.19 -0.63
N ALA A 291 -8.04 1.56 -1.07
CA ALA A 291 -8.94 0.78 -0.22
C ALA A 291 -8.85 -0.75 -0.47
N HIS A 292 -7.87 -1.21 -1.25
CA HIS A 292 -7.70 -2.64 -1.55
C HIS A 292 -7.09 -3.34 -0.34
N GLN A 293 -7.61 -4.51 0.01
CA GLN A 293 -7.05 -5.29 1.11
C GLN A 293 -5.73 -5.95 0.67
N TRP A 294 -4.87 -6.26 1.64
CA TRP A 294 -3.61 -6.95 1.44
C TRP A 294 -3.38 -7.92 2.60
N ASP A 295 -2.60 -8.98 2.35
CA ASP A 295 -2.19 -10.01 3.33
C ASP A 295 -0.72 -9.83 3.74
N GLU A 296 0.14 -9.44 2.79
CA GLU A 296 1.54 -9.09 3.04
C GLU A 296 1.87 -7.69 2.51
N VAL A 297 2.72 -6.97 3.26
CA VAL A 297 3.30 -5.69 2.83
C VAL A 297 4.80 -5.67 3.11
N MET A 298 5.55 -5.07 2.20
CA MET A 298 6.94 -4.68 2.41
C MET A 298 7.12 -3.21 2.06
N GLY A 299 8.06 -2.50 2.70
CA GLY A 299 8.26 -1.09 2.41
C GLY A 299 9.64 -0.56 2.76
N LYS A 300 10.07 0.46 2.02
CA LYS A 300 11.39 1.07 2.21
C LYS A 300 11.40 2.54 1.79
N PHE A 301 12.22 3.34 2.48
CA PHE A 301 12.55 4.68 2.01
C PHE A 301 13.52 4.64 0.83
N ILE A 302 13.26 5.46 -0.18
CA ILE A 302 14.00 5.44 -1.44
C ILE A 302 14.50 6.83 -1.84
N THR A 303 15.51 6.88 -2.71
CA THR A 303 16.02 8.15 -3.23
C THR A 303 15.01 8.76 -4.21
N GLU A 304 15.08 10.08 -4.39
CA GLU A 304 14.31 10.79 -5.42
C GLU A 304 14.54 10.18 -6.82
N ARG A 305 15.78 9.78 -7.13
CA ARG A 305 16.13 9.13 -8.39
C ARG A 305 15.37 7.82 -8.59
N ARG A 306 15.30 6.97 -7.56
CA ARG A 306 14.54 5.70 -7.62
C ARG A 306 13.04 5.97 -7.73
N PHE A 307 12.53 6.92 -6.95
CA PHE A 307 11.14 7.37 -7.03
C PHE A 307 10.76 7.82 -8.46
N LYS A 308 11.57 8.68 -9.08
CA LYS A 308 11.40 9.12 -10.47
C LYS A 308 11.50 7.98 -11.49
N ARG A 309 12.39 6.99 -11.27
CA ARG A 309 12.46 5.77 -12.10
C ARG A 309 11.17 4.96 -12.02
N ILE A 310 10.54 4.86 -10.85
CA ILE A 310 9.27 4.16 -10.67
C ILE A 310 8.13 4.94 -11.35
N LEU A 311 8.09 6.27 -11.27
CA LEU A 311 7.12 7.06 -12.06
C LEU A 311 7.30 6.85 -13.56
N LYS A 312 8.55 6.77 -14.05
CA LYS A 312 8.83 6.44 -15.45
C LYS A 312 8.37 5.01 -15.80
N LEU A 313 8.53 4.04 -14.90
CA LEU A 313 7.98 2.70 -15.05
C LEU A 313 6.46 2.74 -15.21
N THR A 314 5.76 3.49 -14.34
CA THR A 314 4.30 3.68 -14.43
C THR A 314 3.90 4.24 -15.78
N ARG A 315 4.62 5.23 -16.31
CA ARG A 315 4.37 5.77 -17.66
C ARG A 315 4.49 4.71 -18.75
N ASN A 316 5.52 3.86 -18.67
CA ASN A 316 5.77 2.83 -19.68
C ASN A 316 4.71 1.71 -19.64
N TYR A 317 4.07 1.51 -18.50
CA TYR A 317 2.99 0.55 -18.31
C TYR A 317 1.62 1.12 -18.69
N ASP A 318 1.47 2.44 -18.84
CA ASP A 318 0.21 3.07 -19.20
C ASP A 318 -0.22 2.64 -20.61
N GLY A 319 -1.31 1.88 -20.71
CA GLY A 319 -1.79 1.28 -21.95
C GLY A 319 -0.96 0.11 -22.49
N LEU A 320 0.05 -0.36 -21.74
CA LEU A 320 0.83 -1.56 -22.11
C LEU A 320 -0.07 -2.80 -22.06
N GLU A 321 0.21 -3.80 -22.89
CA GLU A 321 -0.53 -5.06 -22.87
C GLU A 321 -0.37 -5.77 -21.52
N TYR A 322 -1.51 -6.14 -20.92
CA TYR A 322 -1.56 -7.05 -19.80
C TYR A 322 -1.51 -8.49 -20.31
N HIS A 323 -0.57 -9.27 -19.81
CA HIS A 323 -0.45 -10.69 -20.12
C HIS A 323 -0.32 -11.51 -18.83
N LEU A 324 -1.25 -12.45 -18.61
CA LEU A 324 -1.33 -13.24 -17.36
C LEU A 324 -0.01 -13.92 -16.97
N SER A 325 0.73 -14.50 -17.92
CA SER A 325 2.01 -15.19 -17.68
C SER A 325 3.28 -14.32 -17.72
N LYS A 326 3.25 -13.16 -18.38
CA LYS A 326 4.47 -12.42 -18.78
C LYS A 326 4.51 -10.96 -18.31
N ASN A 327 3.35 -10.35 -18.12
CA ASN A 327 3.24 -8.95 -17.75
C ASN A 327 1.93 -8.68 -17.01
N ASN A 328 1.91 -8.94 -15.71
CA ASN A 328 0.72 -8.82 -14.88
C ASN A 328 0.93 -7.85 -13.68
N CYS A 329 -0.02 -7.84 -12.75
CA CYS A 329 0.04 -7.00 -11.55
C CYS A 329 1.30 -7.27 -10.70
N THR A 330 1.69 -8.53 -10.55
CA THR A 330 2.87 -8.95 -9.81
C THR A 330 4.16 -8.59 -10.54
N ASP A 331 4.23 -8.73 -11.87
CA ASP A 331 5.40 -8.31 -12.65
C ASP A 331 5.69 -6.82 -12.53
N PHE A 332 4.63 -6.00 -12.65
CA PHE A 332 4.73 -4.55 -12.47
C PHE A 332 5.27 -4.19 -11.09
N ALA A 333 4.66 -4.75 -10.03
CA ALA A 333 5.04 -4.44 -8.67
C ALA A 333 6.46 -4.93 -8.31
N LEU A 334 6.86 -6.11 -8.81
CA LEU A 334 8.22 -6.65 -8.61
C LEU A 334 9.27 -5.77 -9.30
N GLN A 335 8.98 -5.25 -10.50
CA GLN A 335 9.88 -4.30 -11.17
C GLN A 335 9.97 -2.98 -10.41
N ALA A 336 8.85 -2.47 -9.88
CA ALA A 336 8.86 -1.27 -9.05
C ALA A 336 9.68 -1.46 -7.77
N ALA A 337 9.53 -2.58 -7.07
CA ALA A 337 10.34 -2.95 -5.90
C ALA A 337 11.83 -3.04 -6.26
N SER A 338 12.17 -3.68 -7.38
CA SER A 338 13.56 -3.79 -7.85
C SER A 338 14.18 -2.41 -8.12
N TYR A 339 13.43 -1.47 -8.72
CA TYR A 339 13.87 -0.07 -8.87
C TYR A 339 14.01 0.66 -7.52
N ALA A 340 13.25 0.27 -6.50
CA ALA A 340 13.40 0.72 -5.13
C ALA A 340 14.60 0.08 -4.41
N GLY A 341 15.22 -0.97 -4.96
CA GLY A 341 16.41 -1.64 -4.43
C GLY A 341 16.11 -2.84 -3.54
N PHE A 342 14.88 -3.35 -3.54
CA PHE A 342 14.49 -4.55 -2.77
C PHE A 342 13.57 -5.45 -3.59
N GLY A 343 13.20 -6.62 -3.09
CA GLY A 343 12.16 -7.42 -3.74
C GLY A 343 11.96 -8.79 -3.14
N VAL A 344 11.19 -9.61 -3.87
CA VAL A 344 10.87 -10.99 -3.52
C VAL A 344 11.49 -11.92 -4.56
N THR A 345 12.06 -13.03 -4.10
CA THR A 345 12.49 -14.14 -4.95
C THR A 345 11.44 -15.25 -4.92
N ASN A 346 11.48 -16.17 -5.89
CA ASN A 346 10.56 -17.33 -5.94
C ASN A 346 9.06 -16.98 -6.09
N SER A 347 8.74 -15.86 -6.75
CA SER A 347 7.36 -15.40 -7.01
C SER A 347 6.58 -16.16 -8.10
N LYS A 348 7.22 -17.10 -8.81
CA LYS A 348 6.63 -17.80 -9.96
C LYS A 348 5.82 -19.03 -9.54
N GLY A 349 4.64 -19.18 -10.12
CA GLY A 349 3.80 -20.38 -9.99
C GLY A 349 3.18 -20.76 -11.32
N SER A 350 2.46 -21.89 -11.34
CA SER A 350 1.84 -22.44 -12.55
C SER A 350 0.34 -22.61 -12.37
N TRP A 351 -0.39 -22.51 -13.47
CA TRP A 351 -1.83 -22.74 -13.57
C TRP A 351 -2.12 -23.46 -14.91
N PRO A 352 -3.34 -23.96 -15.16
CA PRO A 352 -3.63 -24.62 -16.43
C PRO A 352 -3.27 -23.71 -17.60
N LEU A 353 -2.47 -24.19 -18.55
CA LEU A 353 -2.04 -23.47 -19.76
C LEU A 353 -1.14 -22.23 -19.54
N GLY A 354 -0.60 -22.01 -18.33
CA GLY A 354 0.28 -20.86 -18.09
C GLY A 354 1.11 -20.95 -16.82
N HIS A 355 2.08 -20.05 -16.71
CA HIS A 355 2.92 -19.90 -15.53
C HIS A 355 3.48 -18.47 -15.48
N GLY A 356 3.87 -17.99 -14.32
CA GLY A 356 4.39 -16.63 -14.17
C GLY A 356 4.39 -16.15 -12.73
N ASN A 357 4.85 -14.92 -12.53
CA ASN A 357 4.77 -14.27 -11.23
C ASN A 357 3.31 -14.11 -10.83
N ASN A 358 2.97 -14.44 -9.59
CA ASN A 358 1.58 -14.33 -9.13
C ASN A 358 1.49 -13.96 -7.64
N PRO A 359 0.35 -13.39 -7.19
CA PRO A 359 0.19 -12.95 -5.81
C PRO A 359 0.31 -14.09 -4.79
N GLY A 360 -0.25 -15.26 -5.09
CA GLY A 360 -0.22 -16.42 -4.20
C GLY A 360 1.20 -16.86 -3.85
N THR A 361 2.02 -17.18 -4.85
CA THR A 361 3.41 -17.61 -4.63
C THR A 361 4.28 -16.46 -4.09
N THR A 362 4.02 -15.23 -4.49
CA THR A 362 4.75 -14.05 -3.99
C THR A 362 4.51 -13.84 -2.50
N GLY A 363 3.26 -13.86 -2.03
CA GLY A 363 2.94 -13.72 -0.60
C GLY A 363 3.58 -14.84 0.23
N GLN A 364 3.53 -16.08 -0.27
CA GLN A 364 4.18 -17.21 0.40
C GLN A 364 5.69 -17.03 0.50
N SER A 365 6.32 -16.45 -0.53
CA SER A 365 7.75 -16.19 -0.55
C SER A 365 8.14 -15.11 0.45
N ILE A 366 7.30 -14.08 0.66
CA ILE A 366 7.49 -13.09 1.72
C ILE A 366 7.43 -13.75 3.10
N ILE A 367 6.39 -14.55 3.36
CA ILE A 367 6.22 -15.28 4.64
C ILE A 367 7.42 -16.20 4.92
N ALA A 368 7.95 -16.86 3.88
CA ALA A 368 9.11 -17.73 3.97
C ALA A 368 10.46 -16.98 4.08
N GLY A 369 10.45 -15.65 4.06
CA GLY A 369 11.67 -14.82 4.15
C GLY A 369 12.50 -14.78 2.87
N ALA A 370 11.94 -15.15 1.72
CA ALA A 370 12.60 -15.10 0.41
C ALA A 370 12.64 -13.67 -0.17
N VAL A 371 13.00 -12.70 0.67
CA VAL A 371 13.08 -11.27 0.37
C VAL A 371 14.54 -10.84 0.29
N TYR A 372 14.84 -9.82 -0.51
CA TYR A 372 16.19 -9.25 -0.61
C TYR A 372 16.16 -7.73 -0.48
N ASP A 373 17.25 -7.17 0.03
CA ASP A 373 17.55 -5.75 -0.02
C ASP A 373 18.99 -5.54 -0.51
N ASN A 374 19.14 -4.83 -1.64
CA ASN A 374 20.44 -4.56 -2.26
C ASN A 374 21.25 -3.50 -1.52
N ASP A 375 20.62 -2.65 -0.70
CA ASP A 375 21.34 -1.59 0.01
C ASP A 375 21.72 -1.98 1.45
N GLN A 376 21.33 -3.18 1.89
CA GLN A 376 21.46 -3.61 3.30
C GLN A 376 20.85 -2.59 4.28
N ALA A 377 19.80 -1.88 3.86
CA ALA A 377 19.04 -1.02 4.73
C ALA A 377 17.97 -1.86 5.45
N ASP A 378 17.33 -1.28 6.46
CA ASP A 378 16.20 -1.96 7.08
C ASP A 378 14.98 -1.92 6.14
N LEU A 379 14.34 -3.07 5.97
CA LEU A 379 13.12 -3.28 5.18
C LEU A 379 11.92 -3.44 6.13
N PHE A 380 10.87 -2.64 5.94
CA PHE A 380 9.60 -2.84 6.65
C PHE A 380 8.91 -4.07 6.07
N ILE A 381 8.47 -5.00 6.91
CA ILE A 381 7.71 -6.19 6.50
C ILE A 381 6.61 -6.45 7.52
N ASP A 382 5.37 -6.60 7.04
CA ASP A 382 4.22 -6.96 7.88
C ASP A 382 3.33 -7.98 7.16
N PHE A 383 2.89 -8.97 7.92
CA PHE A 383 1.96 -10.03 7.54
C PHE A 383 1.44 -10.70 8.83
N ASP A 384 0.31 -11.39 8.75
CA ASP A 384 -0.21 -12.14 9.91
C ASP A 384 0.69 -13.34 10.22
N GLU A 385 1.37 -13.31 11.38
CA GLU A 385 2.29 -14.37 11.80
C GLU A 385 1.62 -15.74 11.97
N ASN A 386 0.29 -15.78 12.16
CA ASN A 386 -0.46 -17.04 12.21
C ASN A 386 -0.53 -17.77 10.85
N LEU A 387 -0.03 -17.13 9.78
CA LEU A 387 0.02 -17.69 8.42
C LEU A 387 1.33 -18.45 8.12
N LYS A 388 2.33 -18.40 9.01
CA LYS A 388 3.51 -19.28 8.98
C LYS A 388 3.12 -20.71 9.34
#